data_AF-A0A7W0V590-F1
#
_entry.id   AF-A0A7W0V590-F1
#
_cell.length_a   1.000
_cell.length_b   1.000
_cell.length_c   1.000
_cell.angle_alpha   90.00
_cell.angle_beta   90.00
_cell.angle_gamma   90.00
#
_symmetry.space_group_name_H-M   'P 1'
#
loop_
_entity.id
_entity.type
_entity.pdbx_description
1 polymer ?
#
loop_
_entity_poly.entity_id
_entity_poly.type
_entity_poly.pdbx_seq_one_letter_code
_entity_poly.pdbx_strand_id
1 'polypeptide(L)'
;MIKIILQAGPNGPVTGTRLEDLSEIATDEQTTVWVDVVDPSKNEIARIGKQFGFHPLALEDVERGGQRPKIDQYDGYQFIVFYGL
;
A
#
# COMPACT_ATOMS: atom_id res chain seq x y z
N MET A 1 -11.47 -1.70 6.47
CA MET A 1 -11.98 -1.96 5.09
C MET A 1 -10.99 -1.42 4.08
N ILE A 2 -10.34 -2.28 3.30
CA ILE A 2 -9.44 -1.87 2.22
C ILE A 2 -10.25 -1.15 1.12
N LYS A 3 -9.80 0.03 0.69
CA LYS A 3 -10.33 0.73 -0.50
C LYS A 3 -9.22 0.93 -1.52
N ILE A 4 -9.10 0.03 -2.48
CA ILE A 4 -8.09 0.17 -3.52
C ILE A 4 -8.54 1.25 -4.51
N ILE A 5 -7.75 2.33 -4.66
CA ILE A 5 -7.98 3.45 -5.58
C ILE A 5 -6.92 3.38 -6.68
N LEU A 6 -7.23 2.79 -7.83
CA LEU A 6 -6.26 2.71 -8.92
C LEU A 6 -6.17 4.06 -9.64
N GLN A 7 -4.97 4.63 -9.77
CA GLN A 7 -4.74 5.84 -10.55
C GLN A 7 -4.15 5.52 -11.93
N ALA A 8 -4.99 5.03 -12.84
CA ALA A 8 -4.56 4.67 -14.19
C ALA A 8 -4.50 5.88 -15.14
N GLY A 9 -3.30 6.45 -15.33
CA GLY A 9 -2.93 7.18 -16.56
C GLY A 9 -3.91 8.28 -17.05
N PRO A 10 -3.88 8.63 -18.35
CA PRO A 10 -4.64 9.76 -18.91
C PRO A 10 -6.18 9.57 -18.91
N ASN A 11 -6.69 8.40 -18.53
CA ASN A 11 -8.11 8.05 -18.60
C ASN A 11 -8.88 8.26 -17.29
N GLY A 12 -8.22 8.78 -16.24
CA GLY A 12 -8.84 9.12 -14.96
C GLY A 12 -8.85 7.97 -13.95
N PRO A 13 -9.27 8.24 -12.69
CA PRO A 13 -9.19 7.27 -11.61
C PRO A 13 -10.15 6.10 -11.81
N VAL A 14 -9.64 4.87 -11.67
CA VAL A 14 -10.44 3.64 -11.63
C VAL A 14 -10.60 3.24 -10.17
N THR A 15 -11.83 3.12 -9.69
CA THR A 15 -12.12 2.75 -8.29
C THR A 15 -12.74 1.36 -8.23
N GLY A 16 -12.27 0.51 -7.31
CA GLY A 16 -12.97 -0.73 -6.92
C GLY A 16 -12.40 -2.02 -7.52
N THR A 17 -11.19 -2.39 -7.10
CA THR A 17 -10.55 -3.64 -7.50
C THR A 17 -10.08 -4.43 -6.27
N ARG A 18 -9.92 -5.76 -6.39
CA ARG A 18 -9.44 -6.62 -5.30
C ARG A 18 -7.90 -6.57 -5.23
N LEU A 19 -7.35 -6.86 -4.04
CA LEU A 19 -5.89 -6.92 -3.85
C LEU A 19 -5.22 -7.94 -4.78
N GLU A 20 -5.94 -9.02 -5.08
CA GLU A 20 -5.50 -10.13 -5.94
C GLU A 20 -5.22 -9.68 -7.38
N ASP A 21 -6.04 -8.75 -7.89
CA ASP A 21 -5.96 -8.28 -9.28
C ASP A 21 -4.85 -7.24 -9.49
N LEU A 22 -4.22 -6.75 -8.40
CA LEU A 22 -3.16 -5.75 -8.48
C LEU A 22 -1.94 -6.24 -9.26
N SER A 23 -1.67 -7.55 -9.21
CA SER A 23 -0.56 -8.15 -9.95
C SER A 23 -0.73 -8.00 -11.46
N GLU A 24 -1.97 -8.06 -11.97
CA GLU A 24 -2.28 -7.89 -13.38
C GLU A 24 -2.20 -6.42 -13.79
N ILE A 25 -2.71 -5.51 -12.95
CA ILE A 25 -2.73 -4.07 -13.20
C ILE A 25 -1.34 -3.44 -13.14
N ALA A 26 -0.46 -3.95 -12.27
CA ALA A 26 0.90 -3.46 -12.12
C ALA A 26 1.84 -3.86 -13.28
N THR A 27 1.36 -4.64 -14.27
CA THR A 27 2.17 -5.04 -15.43
C THR A 27 2.27 -3.96 -16.52
N ASP A 28 1.41 -2.95 -16.48
CA ASP A 28 1.47 -1.82 -17.41
C ASP A 28 2.39 -0.72 -16.84
N GLU A 29 3.54 -0.50 -17.46
CA GLU A 29 4.52 0.52 -17.07
C GLU A 29 3.98 1.96 -17.12
N GLN A 30 2.83 2.20 -17.79
CA GLN A 30 2.17 3.50 -17.83
C GLN A 30 1.12 3.69 -16.73
N THR A 31 0.90 2.66 -15.89
CA THR A 31 -0.13 2.65 -14.86
C THR A 31 0.48 2.89 -13.47
N THR A 32 0.01 3.96 -12.80
CA THR A 32 0.34 4.22 -11.40
C THR A 32 -0.74 3.64 -10.50
N VAL A 33 -0.36 2.77 -9.57
CA VAL A 33 -1.32 2.19 -8.63
C VAL A 33 -1.23 2.91 -7.29
N TRP A 34 -2.38 3.41 -6.81
CA TRP A 34 -2.52 3.87 -5.43
C TRP A 34 -3.35 2.84 -4.65
N VAL A 35 -2.97 2.56 -3.41
CA VAL A 35 -3.69 1.60 -2.57
C VAL A 35 -4.03 2.31 -1.28
N ASP A 36 -5.32 2.60 -1.07
CA ASP A 36 -5.79 3.18 0.18
C ASP A 36 -6.34 2.08 1.10
N VAL A 37 -5.85 2.08 2.33
CA VAL A 37 -6.10 1.00 3.28
C VAL A 37 -6.54 1.62 4.60
N VAL A 38 -7.84 1.58 4.84
CA VAL A 38 -8.44 2.13 6.05
C VAL A 38 -8.74 1.01 7.02
N ASP A 39 -8.23 1.11 8.23
CA ASP A 39 -8.47 0.15 9.33
C ASP A 39 -8.32 -1.32 8.87
N PRO A 40 -7.11 -1.73 8.44
CA PRO A 40 -6.87 -3.10 8.01
C PRO A 40 -6.76 -4.05 9.20
N SER A 41 -7.33 -5.24 9.06
CA SER A 41 -7.04 -6.36 9.96
C SER A 41 -5.59 -6.83 9.82
N LYS A 42 -5.06 -7.51 10.84
CA LYS A 42 -3.71 -8.11 10.79
C LYS A 42 -3.50 -9.03 9.58
N ASN A 43 -4.53 -9.80 9.22
CA ASN A 43 -4.50 -10.68 8.06
C ASN A 43 -4.40 -9.89 6.74
N GLU A 44 -5.03 -8.72 6.66
CA GLU A 44 -4.92 -7.83 5.49
C GLU A 44 -3.53 -7.20 5.39
N ILE A 45 -2.97 -6.71 6.50
CA ILE A 45 -1.60 -6.19 6.56
C ILE A 45 -0.60 -7.25 6.08
N ALA A 46 -0.71 -8.47 6.59
CA ALA A 46 0.17 -9.58 6.20
C ALA A 46 0.04 -9.94 4.71
N ARG A 47 -1.18 -9.93 4.15
CA ARG A 47 -1.40 -10.19 2.72
C ARG A 47 -0.80 -9.09 1.85
N ILE A 48 -1.01 -7.82 2.21
CA ILE A 48 -0.43 -6.67 1.49
C ILE A 48 1.10 -6.75 1.54
N GLY A 49 1.67 -6.99 2.72
CA GLY A 49 3.11 -7.13 2.89
C GLY A 49 3.71 -8.23 2.03
N LYS A 50 3.05 -9.38 1.94
CA LYS A 50 3.47 -10.47 1.04
C LYS A 50 3.36 -10.10 -0.44
N GLN A 51 2.27 -9.42 -0.83
CA GLN A 51 2.02 -9.06 -2.23
C GLN A 51 3.06 -8.06 -2.77
N PHE A 52 3.45 -7.09 -1.95
CA PHE A 52 4.38 -6.00 -2.34
C PHE A 52 5.82 -6.21 -1.87
N GLY A 53 6.10 -7.28 -1.13
CA GLY A 53 7.45 -7.57 -0.61
C GLY A 53 7.91 -6.59 0.47
N PHE A 54 6.99 -6.04 1.27
CA PHE A 54 7.36 -5.12 2.34
C PHE A 54 8.14 -5.81 3.46
N HIS A 55 9.13 -5.10 4.00
CA HIS A 55 9.97 -5.57 5.07
C HIS A 55 9.14 -5.82 6.36
N PRO A 56 9.37 -6.91 7.11
CA PRO A 56 8.59 -7.24 8.30
C PRO A 56 8.50 -6.11 9.34
N LEU A 57 9.59 -5.35 9.55
CA LEU A 57 9.61 -4.23 10.48
C LEU A 57 8.65 -3.10 10.09
N ALA A 58 8.49 -2.83 8.78
CA ALA A 58 7.53 -1.84 8.32
C ALA A 58 6.08 -2.30 8.60
N LEU A 59 5.80 -3.60 8.46
CA LEU A 59 4.47 -4.16 8.77
C LEU A 59 4.17 -4.12 10.27
N GLU A 60 5.16 -4.40 11.11
CA GLU A 60 5.06 -4.30 12.57
C GLU A 60 4.72 -2.87 13.02
N ASP A 61 5.32 -1.86 12.38
CA ASP A 61 5.04 -0.46 12.64
C ASP A 61 3.60 -0.07 12.26
N VAL A 62 3.12 -0.56 11.10
CA VAL A 62 1.73 -0.38 10.66
C VAL A 62 0.76 -1.04 11.63
N GLU A 63 1.06 -2.26 12.10
CA GLU A 63 0.21 -3.00 13.03
C GLU A 63 0.15 -2.37 14.43
N ARG A 64 1.28 -1.89 14.95
CA ARG A 64 1.33 -1.23 16.27
C ARG A 64 0.72 0.16 16.26
N GLY A 65 0.89 0.90 15.17
CA GLY A 65 0.54 2.32 15.10
C GLY A 65 1.35 3.17 16.09
N GLY A 66 1.00 4.46 16.19
CA GLY A 66 1.57 5.38 17.18
C GLY A 66 3.09 5.63 17.05
N GLN A 67 3.71 5.20 15.95
CA GLN A 67 5.12 5.42 15.70
C GLN A 67 5.42 6.91 15.56
N ARG A 68 6.62 7.33 15.97
CA ARG A 68 7.11 8.69 15.70
C ARG A 68 7.24 8.88 14.18
N PRO A 69 6.99 10.09 13.66
CA PRO A 69 7.22 10.38 12.25
C PRO A 69 8.65 10.05 11.85
N LYS A 70 8.80 9.35 10.73
CA LYS A 70 10.09 8.84 10.25
C LYS A 70 10.03 8.51 8.77
N ILE A 71 11.22 8.41 8.17
CA ILE A 71 11.43 7.90 6.83
C ILE A 71 12.49 6.80 6.95
N ASP A 72 12.10 5.57 6.61
CA ASP A 72 12.99 4.42 6.56
C ASP A 72 13.15 3.98 5.09
N GLN A 73 14.39 3.73 4.69
CA GLN A 73 14.72 3.27 3.34
C GLN A 73 14.88 1.75 3.32
N TYR A 74 14.12 1.11 2.44
CA TYR A 74 14.22 -0.31 2.14
C TYR A 74 14.61 -0.50 0.68
N ASP A 75 15.00 -1.72 0.31
CA ASP A 75 15.25 -2.02 -1.09
C ASP A 75 13.95 -1.93 -1.89
N GLY A 76 13.95 -1.12 -2.96
CA GLY A 76 12.80 -0.92 -3.82
C GLY A 76 11.69 0.03 -3.34
N TYR A 77 11.71 0.54 -2.09
CA TYR A 77 10.68 1.48 -1.61
C TYR A 77 11.10 2.35 -0.41
N GLN A 78 10.33 3.41 -0.17
CA GLN A 78 10.45 4.27 1.02
C GLN A 78 9.24 4.05 1.94
N PHE A 79 9.49 3.84 3.23
CA PHE A 79 8.46 3.75 4.25
C PHE A 79 8.39 5.06 5.03
N ILE A 80 7.21 5.68 5.07
CA ILE A 80 7.01 6.99 5.68
C ILE A 80 5.89 6.89 6.71
N VAL A 81 6.19 7.35 7.93
CA VAL A 81 5.19 7.59 8.97
C VAL A 81 5.07 9.09 9.16
N PHE A 82 3.86 9.61 9.12
CA PHE A 82 3.55 11.01 9.37
C PHE A 82 2.18 11.13 10.05
N TYR A 83 1.91 12.29 10.64
CA TYR A 83 0.58 12.64 11.13
C TYR A 83 -0.10 13.55 10.12
N GLY A 84 -1.32 13.21 9.73
CA GLY A 84 -2.20 14.09 8.96
C GLY A 84 -2.87 15.13 9.85
N LEU A 85 -3.35 16.21 9.22
CA LEU A 85 -4.17 17.26 9.85
C LEU A 85 -5.66 16.97 9.69
#